data_AF-A0A938EL18-F1
#
_entry.id   AF-A0A938EL18-F1
#
_cell.length_a   1.000
_cell.length_b   1.000
_cell.length_c   1.000
_cell.angle_alpha   90.00
_cell.angle_beta   90.00
_cell.angle_gamma   90.00
#
_symmetry.space_group_name_H-M   'P 1'
#
loop_
_entity.id
_entity.type
_entity.pdbx_description
1 polymer ?
#
loop_
_entity_poly.entity_id
_entity_poly.type
_entity_poly.pdbx_seq_one_letter_code
_entity_poly.pdbx_strand_id
1 'polypeptide(L)'
;MSTPGLPAAAYAKLVDVDPPIAEHVLDLLAQAQIPAYAEPLVGDTGPYRDVRAPDRPTTRIYVEKSRLAQASTAIAEGLPSLRAEFHADAAARADADDMRRASSDRIDAAWEEIVSGFHTAEPPPRPGAGGSGLSQRLVREHTQPPEHTQPPEPGPRDYSVLDDPDDEGFTPPPPPPIPRPRDRFDAFAWIGLIGGPVAIILAFVLGTGGWLAAAGFAAFTAGFIVLVARGSDRRDEGDDGAVV
;
A
#
# COMPACT_ATOMS: atom_id res chain seq x y z
N MET A 1 -4.01 -29.74 -16.44
CA MET A 1 -5.40 -29.30 -16.24
C MET A 1 -5.49 -27.88 -16.77
N SER A 2 -6.06 -27.67 -17.96
CA SER A 2 -6.31 -26.32 -18.47
C SER A 2 -7.43 -25.70 -17.64
N THR A 3 -7.14 -24.61 -16.93
CA THR A 3 -8.16 -23.74 -16.37
C THR A 3 -9.03 -23.28 -17.54
N PRO A 4 -10.34 -23.59 -17.59
CA PRO A 4 -11.22 -23.05 -18.60
C PRO A 4 -11.32 -21.54 -18.35
N GLY A 5 -10.48 -20.76 -19.03
CA GLY A 5 -10.62 -19.32 -19.05
C GLY A 5 -11.99 -18.99 -19.63
N LEU A 6 -12.77 -18.19 -18.91
CA LEU A 6 -14.05 -17.70 -19.39
C LEU A 6 -13.83 -16.99 -20.74
N PRO A 7 -14.60 -17.32 -21.80
CA PRO A 7 -14.38 -16.70 -23.10
C PRO A 7 -14.66 -15.20 -23.01
N ALA A 8 -13.65 -14.37 -23.24
CA ALA A 8 -13.75 -12.91 -23.18
C ALA A 8 -14.86 -12.32 -24.09
N ALA A 9 -15.25 -13.05 -25.14
CA ALA A 9 -16.35 -12.68 -26.04
C ALA A 9 -17.76 -12.77 -25.41
N ALA A 10 -17.90 -13.44 -24.26
CA ALA A 10 -19.19 -13.66 -23.61
C ALA A 10 -19.60 -12.56 -22.62
N TYR A 11 -18.72 -11.59 -22.33
CA TYR A 11 -18.99 -10.53 -21.36
C TYR A 11 -19.00 -9.15 -22.02
N ALA A 12 -19.87 -8.28 -21.52
CA ALA A 12 -20.03 -6.91 -21.97
C ALA A 12 -19.87 -5.95 -20.79
N LYS A 13 -19.27 -4.79 -21.06
CA LYS A 13 -19.14 -3.71 -20.08
C LYS A 13 -20.54 -3.23 -19.67
N LEU A 14 -20.78 -3.17 -18.36
CA LEU A 14 -22.00 -2.63 -17.78
C LEU A 14 -21.82 -1.16 -17.35
N VAL A 15 -20.89 -0.91 -16.41
CA VAL A 15 -20.70 0.42 -15.80
C VAL A 15 -19.30 0.56 -15.20
N ASP A 16 -18.79 1.79 -15.14
CA ASP A 16 -17.58 2.14 -14.39
C ASP A 16 -18.01 2.83 -13.08
N VAL A 17 -17.53 2.36 -11.94
CA VAL A 17 -17.92 2.79 -10.58
C VAL A 17 -16.72 2.88 -9.65
N ASP A 18 -16.90 3.55 -8.52
CA ASP A 18 -15.91 3.59 -7.45
C ASP A 18 -15.91 2.29 -6.63
N PRO A 19 -14.79 1.89 -6.00
CA PRO A 19 -14.69 0.62 -5.27
C PRO A 19 -15.81 0.37 -4.25
N PRO A 20 -16.24 1.34 -3.41
CA PRO A 20 -17.33 1.11 -2.46
C PRO A 20 -18.68 0.82 -3.14
N ILE A 21 -18.92 1.43 -4.30
CA ILE A 21 -20.15 1.22 -5.08
C ILE A 21 -20.08 -0.11 -5.83
N ALA A 22 -18.89 -0.55 -6.23
CA ALA A 22 -18.70 -1.78 -6.97
C ALA A 22 -19.23 -3.02 -6.24
N GLU A 23 -18.96 -3.15 -4.94
CA GLU A 23 -19.44 -4.28 -4.12
C GLU A 23 -20.98 -4.32 -4.08
N HIS A 24 -21.61 -3.19 -3.83
CA HIS A 24 -23.07 -3.09 -3.76
C HIS A 24 -23.73 -3.43 -5.12
N VAL A 25 -23.12 -3.02 -6.23
CA VAL A 25 -23.59 -3.38 -7.57
C VAL A 25 -23.41 -4.88 -7.84
N LEU A 26 -22.30 -5.48 -7.41
CA LEU A 26 -22.07 -6.92 -7.53
C LEU A 26 -23.06 -7.73 -6.69
N ASP A 27 -23.38 -7.29 -5.47
CA ASP A 27 -24.38 -7.93 -4.61
C ASP A 27 -25.78 -7.88 -5.23
N LEU A 28 -26.16 -6.74 -5.82
CA LEU A 28 -27.44 -6.62 -6.53
C LEU A 28 -27.50 -7.60 -7.72
N LEU A 29 -26.44 -7.66 -8.51
CA LEU A 29 -26.36 -8.59 -9.65
C LEU A 29 -26.36 -10.06 -9.20
N ALA A 30 -25.70 -10.36 -8.08
CA ALA A 30 -25.70 -11.69 -7.48
C ALA A 30 -27.10 -12.09 -6.99
N GLN A 31 -27.84 -11.19 -6.35
CA GLN A 31 -29.24 -11.42 -5.95
C GLN A 31 -30.14 -11.68 -7.17
N ALA A 32 -29.90 -10.98 -8.27
CA ALA A 32 -30.59 -11.21 -9.55
C ALA A 32 -30.09 -12.47 -10.30
N GLN A 33 -29.12 -13.20 -9.74
CA GLN A 33 -28.50 -14.39 -10.34
C GLN A 33 -27.87 -14.09 -11.71
N ILE A 34 -27.27 -12.90 -11.85
CA ILE A 34 -26.58 -12.45 -13.05
C ILE A 34 -25.07 -12.59 -12.81
N PRO A 35 -24.35 -13.41 -13.59
CA PRO A 35 -22.91 -13.54 -13.46
C PRO A 35 -22.23 -12.23 -13.87
N ALA A 36 -21.48 -11.65 -12.93
CA ALA A 36 -20.78 -10.40 -13.08
C ALA A 36 -19.38 -10.51 -12.49
N TYR A 37 -18.44 -9.72 -12.99
CA TYR A 37 -17.13 -9.56 -12.38
C TYR A 37 -16.68 -8.10 -12.47
N ALA A 38 -15.81 -7.71 -11.55
CA ALA A 38 -15.19 -6.40 -11.51
C ALA A 38 -13.72 -6.49 -11.98
N GLU A 39 -13.28 -5.48 -12.72
CA GLU A 39 -11.91 -5.28 -13.14
C GLU A 39 -11.43 -3.91 -12.63
N PRO A 40 -10.27 -3.81 -11.97
CA PRO A 40 -9.67 -2.51 -11.65
C PRO A 40 -9.39 -1.73 -12.94
N LEU A 41 -9.79 -0.47 -12.97
CA LEU A 41 -9.47 0.41 -14.09
C LEU A 41 -7.97 0.70 -14.05
N VAL A 42 -7.24 0.18 -15.03
CA VAL A 42 -5.81 0.44 -15.15
C VAL A 42 -5.62 1.92 -15.42
N GLY A 43 -4.83 2.55 -14.56
CA GLY A 43 -4.49 3.94 -14.64
C GLY A 43 -3.68 4.31 -15.88
N ASP A 44 -3.57 5.61 -16.13
CA ASP A 44 -2.73 6.10 -17.21
C ASP A 44 -1.24 5.89 -16.87
N THR A 45 -0.47 5.57 -17.90
CA THR A 45 0.99 5.48 -17.77
C THR A 45 1.56 6.89 -17.86
N GLY A 46 2.10 7.38 -16.75
CA GLY A 46 2.68 8.70 -16.67
C GLY A 46 3.98 8.84 -17.48
N PRO A 47 4.50 10.09 -17.62
CA PRO A 47 5.71 10.37 -18.39
C PRO A 47 6.94 9.60 -17.92
N TYR A 48 6.93 9.13 -16.67
CA TYR A 48 8.01 8.39 -16.04
C TYR A 48 7.71 6.89 -15.93
N ARG A 49 6.74 6.38 -16.71
CA ARG A 49 6.24 4.99 -16.66
C ARG A 49 5.66 4.59 -15.31
N ASP A 50 5.27 5.57 -14.49
CA ASP A 50 4.47 5.40 -13.28
C ASP A 50 3.02 5.08 -13.66
N VAL A 51 2.44 4.04 -13.06
CA VAL A 51 1.01 3.75 -13.23
C VAL A 51 0.24 4.66 -12.27
N ARG A 52 -0.47 5.66 -12.81
CA ARG A 52 -1.29 6.56 -12.01
C ARG A 52 -2.72 6.07 -12.01
N ALA A 53 -3.18 5.57 -10.87
CA ALA A 53 -4.57 5.20 -10.70
C ALA A 53 -5.49 6.35 -11.17
N PRO A 54 -6.59 6.06 -11.88
CA PRO A 54 -7.48 7.10 -12.36
C PRO A 54 -8.16 7.79 -11.17
N ASP A 55 -8.34 9.10 -11.28
CA ASP A 55 -8.86 9.94 -10.18
C ASP A 55 -10.23 9.52 -9.68
N ARG A 56 -11.04 8.92 -10.58
CA ARG A 56 -12.27 8.11 -10.41
C ARG A 56 -13.04 8.14 -11.73
N PRO A 57 -13.76 7.07 -12.13
CA PRO A 57 -13.96 5.80 -11.41
C PRO A 57 -12.77 4.84 -11.51
N THR A 58 -12.62 3.95 -10.51
CA THR A 58 -11.46 3.03 -10.38
C THR A 58 -11.82 1.56 -10.66
N THR A 59 -13.09 1.23 -10.90
CA THR A 59 -13.53 -0.15 -11.13
C THR A 59 -14.51 -0.23 -12.30
N ARG A 60 -14.35 -1.23 -13.16
CA ARG A 60 -15.26 -1.54 -14.26
C ARG A 60 -15.97 -2.85 -14.01
N ILE A 61 -17.28 -2.86 -14.16
CA ILE A 61 -18.11 -4.04 -14.00
C ILE A 61 -18.49 -4.59 -15.37
N TYR A 62 -18.33 -5.90 -15.52
CA TYR A 62 -18.74 -6.66 -16.69
C TYR A 62 -19.81 -7.68 -16.31
N VAL A 63 -20.73 -7.92 -17.24
CA VAL A 63 -21.79 -8.92 -17.11
C VAL A 63 -21.85 -9.79 -18.36
N GLU A 64 -22.44 -10.97 -18.26
CA GLU A 64 -22.67 -11.80 -19.43
C GLU A 64 -23.48 -11.03 -20.49
N LYS A 65 -22.98 -11.03 -21.72
CA LYS A 65 -23.50 -10.23 -22.84
C LYS A 65 -24.98 -10.53 -23.14
N SER A 66 -25.40 -11.78 -22.96
CA SER A 66 -26.80 -12.22 -23.11
C SER A 66 -27.73 -11.59 -22.07
N ARG A 67 -27.20 -11.21 -20.90
CA ARG A 67 -27.94 -10.68 -19.75
C ARG A 67 -27.77 -9.18 -19.52
N LEU A 68 -27.06 -8.48 -20.40
CA LEU A 68 -26.78 -7.04 -20.25
C LEU A 68 -28.06 -6.20 -20.04
N ALA A 69 -29.11 -6.44 -20.83
CA ALA A 69 -30.38 -5.71 -20.70
C ALA A 69 -31.12 -6.02 -19.38
N GLN A 70 -31.01 -7.26 -18.91
CA GLN A 70 -31.56 -7.66 -17.62
C GLN A 70 -30.79 -6.99 -16.47
N ALA A 71 -29.45 -6.96 -16.57
CA ALA A 71 -28.58 -6.30 -15.60
C ALA A 71 -28.83 -4.80 -15.52
N SER A 72 -28.97 -4.11 -16.65
CA SER A 72 -29.27 -2.67 -16.67
C SER A 72 -30.63 -2.36 -16.03
N THR A 73 -31.62 -3.23 -16.24
CA THR A 73 -32.96 -3.09 -15.66
C THR A 73 -32.92 -3.29 -14.14
N ALA A 74 -32.26 -4.36 -13.67
CA ALA A 74 -32.11 -4.64 -12.24
C ALA A 74 -31.40 -3.49 -11.50
N ILE A 75 -30.35 -2.91 -12.10
CA ILE A 75 -29.65 -1.75 -11.54
C ILE A 75 -30.57 -0.53 -11.49
N ALA A 76 -31.34 -0.26 -12.56
CA ALA A 76 -32.26 0.87 -12.58
C ALA A 76 -33.35 0.75 -11.50
N GLU A 77 -33.85 -0.45 -11.26
CA GLU A 77 -34.86 -0.74 -10.22
C GLU A 77 -34.27 -0.63 -8.80
N GLY A 78 -33.04 -1.09 -8.58
CA GLY A 78 -32.39 -1.04 -7.26
C GLY A 78 -31.71 0.29 -6.92
N LEU A 79 -31.50 1.17 -7.90
CA LEU A 79 -30.81 2.46 -7.73
C LEU A 79 -31.38 3.35 -6.60
N PRO A 80 -32.72 3.50 -6.46
CA PRO A 80 -33.29 4.31 -5.39
C PRO A 80 -32.96 3.77 -4.00
N SER A 81 -33.01 2.45 -3.82
CA SER A 81 -32.69 1.77 -2.56
C SER A 81 -31.21 1.89 -2.22
N LEU A 82 -30.34 1.60 -3.20
CA LEU A 82 -28.89 1.79 -3.09
C LEU A 82 -28.54 3.23 -2.69
N ARG A 83 -29.17 4.22 -3.34
CA ARG A 83 -28.96 5.62 -3.00
C ARG A 83 -29.40 5.91 -1.57
N ALA A 84 -30.54 5.40 -1.12
CA ALA A 84 -31.02 5.60 0.24
C ALA A 84 -30.09 4.98 1.29
N GLU A 85 -29.59 3.76 1.04
CA GLU A 85 -28.61 3.09 1.91
C GLU A 85 -27.30 3.87 1.99
N PHE A 86 -26.75 4.32 0.86
CA PHE A 86 -25.54 5.15 0.84
C PHE A 86 -25.71 6.46 1.61
N HIS A 87 -26.86 7.15 1.47
CA HIS A 87 -27.13 8.37 2.23
C HIS A 87 -27.30 8.09 3.73
N ALA A 88 -27.95 6.98 4.10
CA ALA A 88 -28.11 6.59 5.50
C ALA A 88 -26.77 6.24 6.15
N ASP A 89 -25.92 5.49 5.44
CA ASP A 89 -24.58 5.11 5.90
C ASP A 89 -23.63 6.31 5.96
N ALA A 90 -23.73 7.25 5.02
CA ALA A 90 -23.02 8.53 5.10
C ALA A 90 -23.47 9.37 6.30
N ALA A 91 -24.79 9.46 6.55
CA ALA A 91 -25.33 10.16 7.71
C ALA A 91 -24.88 9.51 9.03
N ALA A 92 -24.92 8.17 9.12
CA ALA A 92 -24.47 7.45 10.30
C ALA A 92 -22.98 7.67 10.61
N ARG A 93 -22.12 7.76 9.59
CA ARG A 93 -20.71 8.11 9.77
C ARG A 93 -20.51 9.56 10.22
N ALA A 94 -21.25 10.50 9.64
CA ALA A 94 -21.19 11.89 10.05
C ALA A 94 -21.61 12.04 11.53
N ASP A 95 -22.70 11.40 11.94
CA ASP A 95 -23.15 11.37 13.33
C ASP A 95 -22.10 10.74 14.26
N ALA A 96 -21.47 9.64 13.84
CA ALA A 96 -20.42 8.97 14.61
C ALA A 96 -19.16 9.84 14.76
N ASP A 97 -18.79 10.60 13.73
CA ASP A 97 -17.68 11.55 13.78
C ASP A 97 -18.01 12.75 14.67
N ASP A 98 -19.23 13.26 14.60
CA ASP A 98 -19.73 14.32 15.48
C ASP A 98 -19.72 13.86 16.96
N MET A 99 -20.18 12.64 17.23
CA MET A 99 -20.09 12.02 18.57
C MET A 99 -18.64 11.87 19.04
N ARG A 100 -17.73 11.45 18.15
CA ARG A 100 -16.29 11.33 18.46
C ARG A 100 -15.66 12.69 18.76
N ARG A 101 -15.95 13.72 17.96
CA ARG A 101 -15.46 15.09 18.22
C ARG A 101 -15.99 15.63 19.55
N ALA A 102 -17.29 15.50 19.80
CA ALA A 102 -17.88 15.91 21.07
C ALA A 102 -17.28 15.15 22.28
N SER A 103 -16.91 13.89 22.10
CA SER A 103 -16.19 13.12 23.12
C SER A 103 -14.75 13.60 23.31
N SER A 104 -14.04 13.93 22.23
CA SER A 104 -12.68 14.49 22.30
C SER A 104 -12.71 15.81 23.04
N ASP A 105 -13.60 16.74 22.68
CA ASP A 105 -13.72 18.05 23.30
C ASP A 105 -13.98 17.94 24.82
N ARG A 106 -14.79 16.97 25.23
CA ARG A 106 -15.04 16.67 26.66
C ARG A 106 -13.79 16.13 27.36
N ILE A 107 -13.05 15.24 26.70
CA ILE A 107 -11.80 14.67 27.22
C ILE A 107 -10.75 15.78 27.36
N ASP A 108 -10.62 16.63 26.35
CA ASP A 108 -9.68 17.76 26.34
C ASP A 108 -10.00 18.77 27.46
N ALA A 109 -11.29 19.11 27.66
CA ALA A 109 -11.71 19.94 28.78
C ALA A 109 -11.39 19.32 30.15
N ALA A 110 -11.60 18.01 30.31
CA ALA A 110 -11.27 17.30 31.55
C ALA A 110 -9.74 17.25 31.79
N TRP A 111 -8.94 17.11 30.72
CA TRP A 111 -7.48 17.18 30.82
C TRP A 111 -7.00 18.58 31.21
N GLU A 112 -7.56 19.64 30.62
CA GLU A 112 -7.23 21.02 31.02
C GLU A 112 -7.54 21.29 32.49
N GLU A 113 -8.66 20.76 33.00
CA GLU A 113 -8.99 20.85 34.42
C GLU A 113 -7.92 20.19 35.30
N ILE A 114 -7.50 18.96 34.95
CA ILE A 114 -6.44 18.24 35.69
C ILE A 114 -5.11 19.01 35.64
N VAL A 115 -4.71 19.51 34.48
CA VAL A 115 -3.45 20.24 34.30
C VAL A 115 -3.46 21.56 35.07
N SER A 116 -4.57 22.30 35.03
CA SER A 116 -4.71 23.55 35.78
C SER A 116 -4.71 23.33 37.31
N GLY A 117 -5.32 22.24 37.78
CA GLY A 117 -5.26 21.81 39.17
C GLY A 117 -3.83 21.45 39.61
N PHE A 118 -3.04 20.82 38.73
CA PHE A 118 -1.66 20.45 39.03
C PHE A 118 -0.74 21.67 39.19
N HIS A 119 -0.92 22.72 38.38
CA HIS A 119 -0.11 23.94 38.46
C HIS A 119 -0.47 24.86 39.64
N THR A 120 -1.65 24.68 40.24
CA THR A 120 -2.11 25.46 41.40
C THR A 120 -1.94 24.73 42.73
N ALA A 121 -1.68 23.42 42.71
CA ALA A 121 -1.44 22.63 43.91
C ALA A 121 -0.05 22.95 44.49
N GLU A 122 -0.01 23.55 45.68
CA GLU A 122 1.23 23.62 46.47
C GLU A 122 1.67 22.20 46.84
N PRO A 123 2.96 21.83 46.65
CA PRO A 123 3.43 20.49 47.00
C PRO A 123 3.07 20.18 48.45
N PRO A 124 2.44 19.03 48.76
CA PRO A 124 2.12 18.70 50.13
C PRO A 124 3.41 18.76 50.97
N PRO A 125 3.37 19.29 52.20
CA PRO A 125 4.54 19.34 53.05
C PRO A 125 5.08 17.92 53.17
N ARG A 126 6.35 17.74 52.75
CA ARG A 126 7.03 16.45 52.81
C ARG A 126 6.85 15.94 54.25
N PRO A 127 6.17 14.80 54.48
CA PRO A 127 5.94 14.35 55.84
C PRO A 127 7.31 14.28 56.52
N GLY A 128 7.43 14.98 57.66
CA GLY A 128 8.66 14.94 58.45
C GLY A 128 9.04 13.48 58.72
N ALA A 129 10.31 13.21 58.97
CA ALA A 129 10.86 11.87 59.19
C ALA A 129 10.27 11.07 60.39
N GLY A 130 9.10 11.46 60.90
CA GLY A 130 8.21 10.67 61.73
C GLY A 130 6.91 10.37 60.97
N GLY A 131 6.94 9.36 60.09
CA GLY A 131 5.75 8.86 59.42
C GLY A 131 4.70 8.33 60.42
N SER A 132 3.43 8.37 60.03
CA SER A 132 2.34 7.78 60.83
C SER A 132 2.64 6.32 61.17
N GLY A 133 2.38 5.91 62.42
CA GLY A 133 2.69 4.57 62.93
C GLY A 133 2.03 3.40 62.18
N LEU A 134 1.20 3.68 61.18
CA LEU A 134 0.64 2.67 60.27
C LEU A 134 1.65 2.17 59.24
N SER A 135 2.61 3.01 58.82
CA SER A 135 3.69 2.58 57.90
C SER A 135 4.71 1.67 58.60
N GLN A 136 4.93 1.84 59.91
CA GLN A 136 5.79 0.95 60.70
C GLN A 136 5.09 -0.36 61.09
N ARG A 137 3.76 -0.41 61.20
CA ARG A 137 3.01 -1.64 61.48
C ARG A 137 2.82 -2.56 60.26
N LEU A 138 2.94 -2.03 59.04
CA LEU A 138 2.95 -2.82 57.81
C LEU A 138 4.36 -3.24 57.38
N VAL A 139 5.40 -2.80 58.10
CA VAL A 139 6.66 -3.55 58.13
C VAL A 139 6.34 -4.86 58.84
N ARG A 140 5.95 -5.86 58.05
CA ARG A 140 6.08 -7.25 58.44
C ARG A 140 7.52 -7.40 58.91
N GLU A 141 7.69 -7.58 60.21
CA GLU A 141 8.91 -8.12 60.78
C GLU A 141 9.20 -9.39 59.98
N HIS A 142 10.12 -9.28 59.03
CA HIS A 142 10.76 -10.42 58.42
C HIS A 142 11.59 -11.00 59.56
N THR A 143 10.97 -11.83 60.40
CA THR A 143 11.71 -12.96 60.93
C THR A 143 12.19 -13.70 59.69
N GLN A 144 13.47 -13.52 59.40
CA GLN A 144 14.17 -14.19 58.33
C GLN A 144 13.84 -15.68 58.45
N PRO A 145 13.09 -16.28 57.50
CA PRO A 145 12.98 -17.73 57.44
C PRO A 145 14.41 -18.29 57.34
N PRO A 146 14.70 -19.47 57.92
CA PRO A 146 16.02 -20.07 57.76
C PRO A 146 16.37 -20.08 56.28
N GLU A 147 17.61 -19.67 55.97
CA GLU A 147 18.15 -19.53 54.61
C GLU A 147 17.73 -20.70 53.73
N HIS A 148 16.73 -20.48 52.89
CA HIS A 148 16.50 -21.30 51.72
C HIS A 148 17.09 -20.54 50.54
N THR A 149 18.25 -21.01 50.12
CA THR A 149 19.15 -20.49 49.09
C THR A 149 18.56 -20.66 47.69
N GLN A 150 17.36 -20.13 47.42
CA GLN A 150 16.78 -20.17 46.08
C GLN A 150 16.39 -18.77 45.60
N PRO A 151 17.00 -18.26 44.51
CA PRO A 151 16.66 -16.96 43.95
C PRO A 151 15.19 -16.96 43.50
N PRO A 152 14.49 -15.80 43.56
CA PRO A 152 13.14 -15.68 43.04
C PRO A 152 13.12 -16.01 41.54
N GLU A 153 12.19 -16.86 41.11
CA GLU A 153 12.02 -17.13 39.67
C GLU A 153 11.53 -15.86 38.95
N PRO A 154 12.19 -15.46 37.85
CA PRO A 154 11.82 -14.26 37.09
C PRO A 154 10.43 -14.44 36.46
N GLY A 155 9.57 -13.43 36.63
CA GLY A 155 8.24 -13.42 36.03
C GLY A 155 8.29 -13.23 34.50
N PRO A 156 7.16 -13.39 33.79
CA PRO A 156 7.10 -13.31 32.32
C PRO A 156 7.56 -11.99 31.69
N ARG A 157 7.78 -10.95 32.50
CA ARG A 157 8.25 -9.63 32.07
C ARG A 157 9.64 -9.28 32.60
N ASP A 158 10.26 -10.19 33.36
CA ASP A 158 11.55 -9.99 34.00
C ASP A 158 12.67 -10.58 33.11
N TYR A 159 12.66 -10.25 31.82
CA TYR A 159 13.78 -10.55 30.93
C TYR A 159 14.77 -9.39 31.03
N SER A 160 15.97 -9.65 31.53
CA SER A 160 17.11 -8.76 31.34
C SER A 160 17.63 -8.96 29.93
N VAL A 161 17.69 -7.89 29.13
CA VAL A 161 18.52 -7.89 27.92
C VAL A 161 19.94 -8.16 28.41
N LEU A 162 20.51 -9.30 28.02
CA LEU A 162 21.94 -9.53 28.18
C LEU A 162 22.61 -8.52 27.26
N ASP A 163 23.10 -7.41 27.82
CA ASP A 163 24.14 -6.62 27.16
C ASP A 163 25.35 -7.56 27.06
N ASP A 164 25.43 -8.32 25.98
CA ASP A 164 26.65 -9.04 25.64
C ASP A 164 27.70 -7.97 25.34
N PRO A 165 28.80 -7.86 26.10
CA PRO A 165 29.84 -6.89 25.81
C PRO A 165 30.48 -7.10 24.42
N ASP A 166 30.23 -8.25 23.79
CA ASP A 166 30.66 -8.60 22.44
C ASP A 166 29.56 -8.41 21.36
N ASP A 167 28.35 -7.90 21.70
CA ASP A 167 27.33 -7.52 20.72
C ASP A 167 27.73 -6.21 20.02
N GLU A 168 28.70 -6.32 19.11
CA GLU A 168 29.02 -5.28 18.15
C GLU A 168 27.80 -5.10 17.23
N GLY A 169 26.95 -4.13 17.57
CA GLY A 169 25.70 -3.85 16.88
C GLY A 169 25.83 -3.92 15.36
N PHE A 170 24.85 -4.59 14.74
CA PHE A 170 24.87 -4.91 13.30
C PHE A 170 25.26 -3.70 12.44
N THR A 171 26.48 -3.73 11.92
CA THR A 171 26.96 -2.76 10.94
C THR A 171 26.77 -3.36 9.55
N PRO A 172 25.85 -2.82 8.73
CA PRO A 172 25.66 -3.36 7.40
C PRO A 172 26.97 -3.24 6.60
N PRO A 173 27.32 -4.25 5.79
CA PRO A 173 28.50 -4.16 4.94
C PRO A 173 28.36 -2.94 4.01
N PRO A 174 29.47 -2.27 3.66
CA PRO A 174 29.41 -1.15 2.73
C PRO A 174 28.76 -1.61 1.41
N PRO A 175 27.90 -0.78 0.81
CA PRO A 175 27.18 -1.16 -0.40
C PRO A 175 28.18 -1.54 -1.50
N PRO A 176 27.87 -2.58 -2.31
CA PRO A 176 28.73 -2.99 -3.41
C PRO A 176 28.96 -1.82 -4.39
N PRO A 177 30.15 -1.69 -4.99
CA PRO A 177 30.44 -0.60 -5.91
C PRO A 177 29.52 -0.67 -7.14
N ILE A 178 28.99 0.50 -7.54
CA ILE A 178 28.07 0.63 -8.67
C ILE A 178 28.75 0.06 -9.93
N PRO A 179 28.12 -0.91 -10.64
CA PRO A 179 28.67 -1.45 -11.87
C PRO A 179 28.84 -0.32 -12.89
N ARG A 180 30.07 -0.12 -13.37
CA ARG A 180 30.37 0.88 -14.40
C ARG A 180 29.88 0.35 -15.76
N PRO A 181 28.96 1.04 -16.45
CA PRO A 181 28.57 0.65 -17.80
C PRO A 181 29.77 0.89 -18.74
N ARG A 182 30.41 -0.17 -19.23
CA ARG A 182 31.56 -0.09 -20.14
C ARG A 182 31.50 -1.08 -21.30
N ASP A 183 30.30 -1.42 -21.77
CA ASP A 183 30.16 -2.25 -22.96
C ASP A 183 29.95 -1.40 -24.21
N ARG A 184 30.85 -1.58 -25.19
CA ARG A 184 30.75 -0.92 -26.51
C ARG A 184 29.43 -1.28 -27.21
N PHE A 185 28.89 -2.47 -26.94
CA PHE A 185 27.62 -2.92 -27.48
C PHE A 185 26.43 -2.10 -26.97
N ASP A 186 26.40 -1.72 -25.69
CA ASP A 186 25.37 -0.83 -25.15
C ASP A 186 25.45 0.56 -25.80
N ALA A 187 26.68 1.06 -26.03
CA ALA A 187 26.88 2.32 -26.75
C ALA A 187 26.35 2.26 -28.19
N PHE A 188 26.64 1.19 -28.95
CA PHE A 188 26.10 1.01 -30.30
C PHE A 188 24.57 0.87 -30.31
N ALA A 189 24.00 0.23 -29.30
CA ALA A 189 22.56 0.07 -29.19
C ALA A 189 21.86 1.41 -28.95
N TRP A 190 22.38 2.25 -28.05
CA TRP A 190 21.89 3.62 -27.84
C TRP A 190 22.06 4.51 -29.06
N ILE A 191 23.18 4.38 -29.78
CA ILE A 191 23.40 5.10 -31.04
C ILE A 191 22.39 4.64 -32.10
N GLY A 192 22.10 3.35 -32.22
CA GLY A 192 21.06 2.86 -33.14
C GLY A 192 19.67 3.37 -32.75
N LEU A 193 19.33 3.31 -31.46
CA LEU A 193 18.03 3.69 -30.92
C LEU A 193 17.74 5.20 -31.08
N ILE A 194 18.72 6.07 -30.84
CA ILE A 194 18.55 7.52 -30.99
C ILE A 194 18.91 7.98 -32.40
N GLY A 195 19.98 7.45 -32.97
CA GLY A 195 20.48 7.82 -34.28
C GLY A 195 19.56 7.40 -35.42
N GLY A 196 18.83 6.28 -35.29
CA GLY A 196 17.85 5.84 -36.29
C GLY A 196 16.72 6.86 -36.53
N PRO A 197 15.95 7.26 -35.50
CA PRO A 197 14.93 8.29 -35.61
C PRO A 197 15.47 9.63 -36.10
N VAL A 198 16.64 10.06 -35.60
CA VAL A 198 17.29 11.30 -36.05
C VAL A 198 17.67 11.22 -37.54
N ALA A 199 18.20 10.09 -38.00
CA ALA A 199 18.52 9.89 -39.41
C ALA A 199 17.27 9.89 -40.31
N ILE A 200 16.13 9.36 -39.84
CA ILE A 200 14.85 9.42 -40.56
C ILE A 200 14.37 10.87 -40.70
N ILE A 201 14.39 11.63 -39.60
CA ILE A 201 14.01 13.06 -39.62
C ILE A 201 14.92 13.83 -40.57
N LEU A 202 16.23 13.58 -40.52
CA LEU A 202 17.20 14.22 -41.40
C LEU A 202 16.97 13.84 -42.87
N ALA A 203 16.68 12.57 -43.17
CA ALA A 203 16.36 12.11 -44.52
C ALA A 203 15.13 12.83 -45.09
N PHE A 204 14.11 13.04 -44.25
CA PHE A 204 12.90 13.78 -44.61
C PHE A 204 13.20 15.26 -44.89
N VAL A 205 13.94 15.94 -43.99
CA VAL A 205 14.26 17.37 -44.13
C VAL A 205 15.18 17.64 -45.33
N LEU A 206 16.17 16.78 -45.58
CA LEU A 206 17.13 16.96 -46.68
C LEU A 206 16.62 16.39 -48.02
N GLY A 207 15.47 15.69 -48.03
CA GLY A 207 14.91 15.11 -49.25
C GLY A 207 15.80 14.03 -49.90
N THR A 208 16.59 13.30 -49.12
CA THR A 208 17.61 12.35 -49.64
C THR A 208 17.04 11.03 -50.19
N GLY A 209 15.72 10.90 -50.23
CA GLY A 209 14.99 9.71 -50.69
C GLY A 209 14.79 8.64 -49.59
N GLY A 210 14.11 7.54 -49.95
CA GLY A 210 13.68 6.52 -48.99
C GLY A 210 14.78 5.62 -48.42
N TRP A 211 15.95 5.54 -49.06
CA TRP A 211 17.02 4.63 -48.64
C TRP A 211 17.65 5.02 -47.30
N LEU A 212 17.78 6.33 -47.02
CA LEU A 212 18.34 6.84 -45.77
C LEU A 212 17.33 6.69 -44.61
N ALA A 213 16.03 6.85 -44.91
CA ALA A 213 14.95 6.54 -43.97
C ALA A 213 14.90 5.04 -43.66
N ALA A 214 15.05 4.18 -44.67
CA ALA A 214 15.13 2.72 -44.48
C ALA A 214 16.36 2.31 -43.65
N ALA A 215 17.52 2.91 -43.90
CA ALA A 215 18.73 2.68 -43.11
C ALA A 215 18.55 3.15 -41.64
N GLY A 216 17.90 4.30 -41.43
CA GLY A 216 17.58 4.79 -40.08
C GLY A 216 16.61 3.86 -39.33
N PHE A 217 15.59 3.36 -40.01
CA PHE A 217 14.64 2.40 -39.43
C PHE A 217 15.31 1.05 -39.08
N ALA A 218 16.18 0.55 -39.97
CA ALA A 218 16.96 -0.66 -39.71
C ALA A 218 17.91 -0.48 -38.51
N ALA A 219 18.60 0.66 -38.41
CA ALA A 219 19.48 0.98 -37.29
C ALA A 219 18.72 1.10 -35.96
N PHE A 220 17.54 1.74 -35.97
CA PHE A 220 16.64 1.82 -34.80
C PHE A 220 16.24 0.44 -34.32
N THR A 221 15.75 -0.40 -35.24
CA THR A 221 15.27 -1.75 -34.93
C THR A 221 16.39 -2.63 -34.39
N ALA A 222 17.57 -2.59 -35.01
CA ALA A 222 18.74 -3.32 -34.53
C ALA A 222 19.17 -2.88 -33.13
N GLY A 223 19.22 -1.56 -32.87
CA GLY A 223 19.55 -1.03 -31.54
C GLY A 223 18.54 -1.45 -30.46
N PHE A 224 17.25 -1.42 -30.78
CA PHE A 224 16.20 -1.87 -29.88
C PHE A 224 16.29 -3.36 -29.56
N ILE A 225 16.48 -4.22 -30.58
CA ILE A 225 16.64 -5.67 -30.39
C ILE A 225 17.84 -5.98 -29.48
N VAL A 226 18.97 -5.31 -29.67
CA VAL A 226 20.17 -5.50 -28.84
C VAL A 226 19.88 -5.13 -27.37
N LEU A 227 19.16 -4.04 -27.11
CA LEU A 227 18.80 -3.65 -25.73
C LEU A 227 17.87 -4.66 -25.06
N VAL A 228 16.85 -5.14 -25.78
CA VAL A 228 15.89 -6.12 -25.23
C VAL A 228 16.57 -7.45 -24.96
N ALA A 229 17.37 -7.96 -25.90
CA ALA A 229 18.09 -9.23 -25.73
C ALA A 229 19.06 -9.18 -24.54
N ARG A 230 19.72 -8.04 -24.30
CA ARG A 230 20.68 -7.89 -23.20
C ARG A 230 20.03 -7.59 -21.85
N GLY A 231 18.89 -6.91 -21.82
CA GLY A 231 18.11 -6.68 -20.60
C GLY A 231 17.59 -7.98 -19.97
N SER A 232 17.43 -9.04 -20.76
CA SER A 232 17.03 -10.38 -20.31
C SER A 232 18.08 -11.09 -19.43
N ASP A 233 19.35 -10.71 -19.53
CA ASP A 233 20.48 -11.45 -18.95
C ASP A 233 20.87 -10.96 -17.54
N ARG A 234 20.15 -9.96 -17.00
CA ARG A 234 20.42 -9.32 -15.69
C ARG A 234 19.35 -9.60 -14.63
N ARG A 235 18.66 -10.73 -14.71
CA ARG A 235 17.82 -11.19 -13.58
C ARG A 235 18.75 -11.90 -12.60
N ASP A 236 18.97 -11.31 -11.44
CA ASP A 236 19.72 -11.96 -10.36
C ASP A 236 18.97 -13.23 -9.94
N GLU A 237 19.65 -14.38 -9.96
CA GLU A 237 19.09 -15.71 -9.64
C GLU A 237 18.59 -15.84 -8.18
N GLY A 238 18.71 -14.79 -7.36
CA GLY A 238 18.32 -14.76 -5.94
C GLY A 238 17.19 -13.79 -5.58
N ASP A 239 16.60 -13.08 -6.55
CA ASP A 239 15.41 -12.24 -6.31
C ASP A 239 14.13 -13.07 -6.43
N ASP A 240 14.00 -14.04 -5.54
CA ASP A 240 12.77 -14.83 -5.38
C ASP A 240 11.77 -13.94 -4.63
N GLY A 241 10.95 -13.23 -5.40
CA GLY A 241 9.95 -12.30 -4.89
C GLY A 241 9.12 -12.92 -3.77
N ALA A 242 8.77 -12.10 -2.76
CA ALA A 242 8.13 -12.50 -1.51
C ALA A 242 7.17 -13.70 -1.66
N VAL A 243 7.60 -14.85 -1.11
CA VAL A 243 6.77 -16.05 -1.02
C VAL A 243 5.84 -15.88 0.17
N VAL A 244 4.54 -15.73 -0.09
CA VAL A 244 3.48 -15.62 0.93
C VAL A 244 2.94 -17.00 1.28
#